data_AF-A0A840DYT4-F1
#
_entry.id   AF-A0A840DYT4-F1
#
_cell.length_a   1.000
_cell.length_b   1.000
_cell.length_c   1.000
_cell.angle_alpha   90.00
_cell.angle_beta   90.00
_cell.angle_gamma   90.00
#
_symmetry.space_group_name_H-M   'P 1'
#
loop_
_entity.id
_entity.type
_entity.pdbx_description
1 polymer ?
#
loop_
_entity_poly.entity_id
_entity_poly.type
_entity_poly.pdbx_seq_one_letter_code
_entity_poly.pdbx_strand_id
1 'polypeptide(L)' 'MNKKESLIRSFQQEVKRANQQTFPMYVDSFTNLWQYEFGTLDELPKDIEQLVANRALELELME' A
#
# COMPACT_ATOMS: atom_id res chain seq x y z
N MET A 1 3.93 11.95 -16.22
CA MET A 1 3.99 10.77 -15.32
C MET A 1 2.57 10.53 -14.84
N ASN A 2 2.06 9.30 -14.97
CA ASN A 2 0.70 8.98 -14.51
C ASN A 2 0.65 9.08 -12.98
N LYS A 3 -0.30 9.83 -12.41
CA LYS A 3 -0.45 10.00 -10.96
C LYS A 3 -0.60 8.64 -10.26
N LYS A 4 -1.36 7.73 -10.87
CA LYS A 4 -1.62 6.37 -10.35
C LYS A 4 -0.31 5.59 -10.22
N GLU A 5 0.48 5.54 -11.29
CA GLU A 5 1.79 4.88 -11.30
C GLU A 5 2.78 5.51 -10.32
N SER A 6 2.74 6.83 -10.16
CA SER A 6 3.61 7.56 -9.24
C SER A 6 3.29 7.20 -7.80
N LEU A 7 2.01 7.20 -7.42
CA LEU A 7 1.55 6.84 -6.09
C LEU A 7 1.89 5.38 -5.76
N ILE A 8 1.65 4.46 -6.71
CA ILE A 8 2.01 3.04 -6.58
C ILE A 8 3.50 2.87 -6.36
N ARG A 9 4.34 3.53 -7.16
CA ARG A 9 5.80 3.40 -7.04
C ARG A 9 6.31 3.90 -5.69
N SER A 10 5.79 5.02 -5.19
CA SER A 10 6.15 5.53 -3.85
C SER A 10 5.76 4.54 -2.77
N PHE A 11 4.51 4.05 -2.80
CA PHE A 11 4.02 3.09 -1.82
C PHE A 11 4.84 1.80 -1.80
N GLN A 12 5.17 1.25 -2.98
CA GLN A 12 6.01 0.05 -3.09
C GLN A 12 7.40 0.24 -2.45
N GLN A 13 7.97 1.44 -2.50
CA GLN A 13 9.26 1.72 -1.86
C GLN A 13 9.14 1.85 -0.34
N GLU A 14 8.07 2.46 0.14
CA GLU A 14 7.80 2.65 1.58
C GLU A 14 7.52 1.30 2.25
N VAL A 15 6.62 0.51 1.70
CA VAL A 15 6.20 -0.80 2.24
C VAL A 15 7.36 -1.80 2.33
N LYS A 16 8.23 -1.84 1.31
CA LYS A 16 9.40 -2.72 1.31
C LYS A 16 10.39 -2.41 2.43
N ARG A 17 10.44 -1.16 2.90
CA ARG A 17 11.34 -0.70 3.98
C ARG A 17 10.64 -0.65 5.33
N ALA A 18 9.33 -0.85 5.36
CA ALA A 18 8.51 -0.75 6.55
C ALA A 18 8.81 -1.89 7.53
N ASN A 19 8.71 -1.60 8.82
CA ASN A 19 8.74 -2.60 9.89
C ASN A 19 7.31 -2.77 10.44
N GLN A 20 7.15 -3.61 11.46
CA GLN A 20 5.85 -3.88 12.10
C GLN A 20 5.11 -2.60 12.53
N GLN A 21 5.83 -1.57 12.98
CA GLN A 21 5.22 -0.33 13.46
C GLN A 21 4.86 0.64 12.32
N THR A 22 5.73 0.76 11.31
CA THR A 22 5.54 1.74 10.22
C THR A 22 4.68 1.21 9.08
N PHE A 23 4.58 -0.12 8.92
CA PHE A 23 3.82 -0.73 7.84
C PHE A 23 2.34 -0.34 7.84
N PRO A 24 1.58 -0.46 8.96
CA PRO A 24 0.19 -0.02 8.99
C PRO A 24 0.02 1.45 8.61
N MET A 25 0.93 2.32 9.06
CA MET A 25 0.89 3.75 8.75
C MET A 25 1.04 4.04 7.25
N TYR A 26 1.92 3.31 6.56
CA TYR A 26 2.08 3.47 5.11
C TYR A 26 0.87 2.95 4.34
N VAL A 27 0.29 1.82 4.77
CA VAL A 27 -0.94 1.27 4.18
C VAL A 27 -2.07 2.29 4.31
N ASP A 28 -2.32 2.80 5.52
CA ASP A 28 -3.38 3.78 5.78
C ASP A 28 -3.18 5.08 4.99
N SER A 29 -1.95 5.60 4.96
CA SER A 29 -1.62 6.80 4.19
C SER A 29 -1.90 6.60 2.69
N PHE A 30 -1.49 5.46 2.15
CA PHE A 30 -1.70 5.13 0.75
C PHE A 30 -3.18 4.94 0.41
N THR A 31 -3.94 4.18 1.21
CA THR A 31 -5.38 3.95 0.94
C THR A 31 -6.17 5.25 1.03
N ASN A 32 -5.86 6.11 2.01
CA ASN A 32 -6.49 7.42 2.14
C ASN A 32 -6.20 8.32 0.93
N LEU A 33 -4.93 8.41 0.51
CA LEU A 33 -4.55 9.21 -0.65
C LEU A 33 -5.12 8.66 -1.95
N TRP A 34 -5.14 7.33 -2.10
CA TRP A 34 -5.76 6.66 -3.24
C TRP A 34 -7.24 6.97 -3.33
N GLN A 35 -7.98 6.78 -2.24
CA GLN A 35 -9.42 7.02 -2.21
C GLN A 35 -9.74 8.50 -2.43
N TYR A 36 -8.90 9.42 -1.93
CA TYR A 36 -9.05 10.85 -2.19
C TYR A 36 -8.86 11.20 -3.68
N GLU A 37 -7.84 10.66 -4.34
CA GLU A 37 -7.54 10.98 -5.75
C GLU A 37 -8.42 10.22 -6.75
N PHE A 38 -8.86 8.99 -6.43
CA PHE A 38 -9.51 8.07 -7.38
C PHE A 38 -10.92 7.62 -6.96
N GLY A 39 -11.39 7.98 -5.77
CA GLY A 39 -12.77 7.79 -5.30
C GLY A 39 -13.13 6.37 -4.86
N THR A 40 -12.35 5.34 -5.20
CA THR A 40 -12.60 3.95 -4.77
C THR A 40 -11.31 3.16 -4.60
N LEU A 41 -11.33 2.18 -3.70
CA LEU A 41 -10.28 1.17 -3.54
C LEU A 41 -10.48 -0.04 -4.47
N ASP A 42 -11.66 -0.21 -5.08
CA ASP A 42 -11.98 -1.36 -5.96
C ASP A 42 -11.10 -1.38 -7.24
N GLU A 43 -10.53 -0.24 -7.60
CA GLU A 43 -9.62 -0.12 -8.74
C GLU A 43 -8.14 -0.29 -8.36
N LEU A 44 -7.85 -0.75 -7.13
CA LEU A 44 -6.49 -1.07 -6.72
C LEU A 44 -5.94 -2.20 -7.58
N PRO A 45 -4.71 -2.05 -8.10
CA PRO A 45 -4.04 -3.15 -8.77
C PRO A 45 -3.84 -4.34 -7.83
N LYS A 46 -4.15 -5.55 -8.30
CA LYS A 46 -4.04 -6.78 -7.51
C LYS A 46 -2.63 -7.04 -6.97
N ASP A 47 -1.59 -6.57 -7.65
CA ASP A 47 -0.21 -6.67 -7.18
C ASP A 47 0.05 -5.83 -5.92
N ILE A 48 -0.71 -4.74 -5.72
CA ILE A 48 -0.66 -3.93 -4.51
C ILE A 48 -1.36 -4.61 -3.35
N GLU A 49 -2.54 -5.19 -3.59
CA GLU A 49 -3.25 -6.00 -2.59
C GLU A 49 -2.36 -7.17 -2.12
N GLN A 50 -1.76 -7.90 -3.07
CA GLN A 50 -0.87 -9.02 -2.76
C GLN A 50 0.40 -8.55 -2.02
N LEU A 51 0.96 -7.40 -2.38
CA LEU A 51 2.12 -6.83 -1.68
C LEU A 51 1.78 -6.53 -0.22
N VAL A 52 0.63 -5.93 0.06
CA VAL A 52 0.18 -5.64 1.42
C VAL A 52 -0.03 -6.92 2.20
N ALA A 53 -0.76 -7.89 1.64
CA ALA A 53 -1.01 -9.18 2.30
C ALA A 53 0.29 -9.93 2.62
N ASN A 54 1.20 -10.05 1.65
CA ASN A 54 2.48 -10.73 1.87
C ASN A 54 3.32 -10.02 2.92
N ARG A 55 3.39 -8.68 2.88
CA ARG A 55 4.18 -7.93 3.83
C ARG A 55 3.60 -7.99 5.24
N ALA A 56 2.27 -8.04 5.38
CA ALA A 56 1.61 -8.24 6.65
C ALA A 56 1.96 -9.61 7.26
N LEU A 57 1.98 -10.67 6.45
CA LEU A 57 2.40 -12.01 6.89
C LEU A 57 3.89 -12.05 7.29
N GLU A 58 4.78 -11.46 6.47
CA GLU A 58 6.21 -11.36 6.78
C GLU A 58 6.51 -10.61 8.09
N LEU A 59 5.63 -9.66 8.43
CA LEU A 59 5.72 -8.87 9.65
C LEU A 59 4.89 -9.48 10.79
N GLU A 60 4.30 -10.67 10.63
CA GLU A 60 3.47 -11.34 11.65
C GLU A 60 2.31 -10.46 12.15
N LEU A 61 1.76 -9.63 11.26
CA LEU A 61 0.61 -8.75 11.53
C LEU A 61 -0.72 -9.38 11.12
N MET A 62 -0.68 -10.54 10.46
CA MET A 62 -1.83 -11.35 10.05
C MET A 62 -1.48 -12.83 10.25
N GLU A 63 -2.48 -13.62 10.65
CA GLU A 63 -2.40 -15.08 10.85
C GLU A 63 -3.06 -15.85 9.69
#